data_AF-R6YIP4-F1
#
_entry.id   AF-R6YIP4-F1
#
_cell.length_a   1.000
_cell.length_b   1.000
_cell.length_c   1.000
_cell.angle_alpha   90.00
_cell.angle_beta   90.00
_cell.angle_gamma   90.00
#
_symmetry.space_group_name_H-M   'P 1'
#
loop_
_entity.id
_entity.type
_entity.pdbx_description
1 polymer ?
#
loop_
_entity_poly.entity_id
_entity_poly.type
_entity_poly.pdbx_seq_one_letter_code
_entity_poly.pdbx_strand_id
1 'polypeptide(L)' 'MGTAEGNIAAGNATGNTGKKLEAAYEPENLMAYRVSLSLIDRLFSEGVLTAADRRKSYTIIAKRHGLSLDSIFTEKT' A
#
# COMPACT_ATOMS: atom_id res chain seq x y z
N MET A 1 -36.53 -1.42 -20.52
CA MET A 1 -36.89 -0.71 -19.28
C MET A 1 -37.26 -1.78 -18.27
N GLY A 2 -36.52 -2.12 -17.21
CA GLY A 2 -35.52 -1.39 -16.44
C GLY A 2 -36.03 -1.23 -15.01
N THR A 3 -35.98 -2.27 -14.18
CA THR A 3 -36.19 -2.18 -12.73
C THR A 3 -34.99 -2.84 -12.04
N ALA A 4 -34.04 -2.01 -11.64
CA ALA A 4 -32.90 -2.43 -10.85
C ALA A 4 -33.37 -2.69 -9.40
N GLU A 5 -33.34 -3.95 -8.98
CA GLU A 5 -33.48 -4.31 -7.58
C GLU A 5 -32.18 -3.94 -6.86
N GLY A 6 -32.25 -2.87 -6.08
CA GLY A 6 -31.14 -2.41 -5.24
C GLY A 6 -30.95 -3.36 -4.07
N ASN A 7 -29.92 -4.20 -4.13
CA ASN A 7 -29.42 -4.92 -2.95
C ASN A 7 -28.42 -4.05 -2.20
N ILE A 8 -28.92 -3.28 -1.22
CA ILE A 8 -28.09 -2.67 -0.19
C ILE A 8 -27.94 -3.70 0.94
N ALA A 9 -26.93 -4.55 0.86
CA ALA A 9 -26.44 -5.27 2.02
C ALA A 9 -25.54 -4.32 2.82
N ALA A 10 -26.15 -3.52 3.69
CA ALA A 10 -25.45 -2.72 4.70
C ALA A 10 -24.83 -3.65 5.75
N GLY A 11 -23.67 -4.23 5.41
CA GLY A 11 -22.76 -4.85 6.37
C GLY A 11 -21.99 -3.76 7.11
N ASN A 12 -22.48 -3.42 8.30
CA ASN A 12 -21.86 -2.59 9.31
C ASN A 12 -20.47 -3.10 9.76
N ALA A 13 -19.43 -2.76 9.01
CA ALA A 13 -18.03 -2.90 9.43
C ALA A 13 -17.35 -1.51 9.57
N THR A 14 -18.09 -0.51 10.05
CA THR A 14 -17.56 0.84 10.27
C THR A 14 -17.23 1.03 11.74
N GLY A 15 -15.97 0.76 12.09
CA GLY A 15 -15.46 1.07 13.43
C GLY A 15 -13.94 1.16 13.52
N ASN A 16 -13.21 0.33 12.75
CA ASN A 16 -11.75 0.25 12.87
C ASN A 16 -10.97 0.43 11.56
N THR A 17 -11.65 0.35 10.42
CA THR A 17 -11.06 0.47 9.07
C THR A 17 -10.79 1.93 8.68
N GLY A 18 -11.66 2.86 9.05
CA GLY A 18 -11.51 4.29 8.75
C GLY A 18 -10.29 4.92 9.44
N LYS A 19 -10.11 4.66 10.73
CA LYS A 19 -8.93 5.14 11.50
C LYS A 19 -7.61 4.54 11.00
N LYS A 20 -7.63 3.28 10.54
CA LYS A 20 -6.46 2.61 9.97
C LYS A 20 -6.08 3.19 8.60
N LEU A 21 -7.08 3.60 7.81
CA LEU A 21 -6.86 4.28 6.53
C LEU A 21 -6.30 5.70 6.74
N GLU A 22 -6.84 6.47 7.69
CA GLU A 22 -6.32 7.80 8.02
C GLU A 22 -4.84 7.73 8.46
N ALA A 23 -4.52 6.82 9.39
CA ALA A 23 -3.13 6.61 9.83
C ALA A 23 -2.18 6.16 8.71
N ALA A 24 -2.68 5.49 7.66
CA ALA A 24 -1.85 5.03 6.54
C ALA A 24 -1.41 6.19 5.63
N TYR A 25 -2.20 7.26 5.55
CA TYR A 25 -1.91 8.43 4.72
C TYR A 25 -1.37 9.63 5.51
N GLU A 26 -1.01 9.44 6.78
CA GLU A 26 -0.30 10.46 7.55
C GLU A 26 1.07 10.78 6.91
N PRO A 27 1.49 12.06 6.88
CA PRO A 27 2.71 12.49 6.20
C PRO A 27 3.96 11.70 6.61
N GLU A 28 4.14 11.43 7.91
CA GLU A 28 5.27 10.67 8.43
C GLU A 28 5.29 9.23 7.90
N ASN A 29 4.13 8.60 7.82
CA ASN A 29 4.02 7.24 7.30
C ASN A 29 4.31 7.19 5.80
N LEU A 30 3.85 8.18 5.03
CA LEU A 30 4.12 8.31 3.60
C LEU A 30 5.61 8.56 3.32
N MET A 31 6.26 9.44 4.10
CA MET A 31 7.70 9.67 4.00
C MET A 31 8.49 8.41 4.30
N ALA A 32 8.17 7.72 5.41
CA ALA A 32 8.84 6.48 5.79
C ALA A 32 8.64 5.37 4.74
N TYR A 33 7.43 5.27 4.18
CA TYR A 33 7.12 4.34 3.10
C TYR A 33 7.99 4.62 1.87
N ARG A 34 8.04 5.87 1.40
CA ARG A 34 8.82 6.25 0.22
C ARG A 34 10.32 6.02 0.42
N VAL A 35 10.87 6.42 1.56
CA VAL A 35 12.30 6.21 1.89
C VAL A 35 12.62 4.72 1.91
N SER A 36 11.74 3.89 2.48
CA SER A 36 11.92 2.44 2.52
C SER A 36 11.97 1.84 1.11
N LEU A 37 11.09 2.26 0.20
CA LEU A 37 11.11 1.81 -1.20
C LEU A 37 12.42 2.22 -1.90
N SER A 38 12.81 3.49 -1.78
CA SER A 38 14.05 4.00 -2.40
C SER A 38 15.31 3.27 -1.92
N LEU A 39 15.34 2.87 -0.64
CA LEU A 39 16.44 2.06 -0.11
C LEU A 39 16.49 0.67 -0.76
N ILE A 40 15.35 0.00 -0.92
CA ILE A 40 15.28 -1.30 -1.60
C ILE A 40 15.73 -1.17 -3.06
N ASP A 41 15.32 -0.11 -3.75
CA ASP A 41 15.75 0.14 -5.13
C ASP A 41 17.25 0.34 -5.25
N ARG A 42 17.83 1.10 -4.32
CA ARG A 42 19.27 1.30 -4.27
C ARG A 42 20.01 -0.03 -4.06
N LEU A 43 19.61 -0.82 -3.07
CA LEU A 43 20.22 -2.11 -2.78
C LEU A 43 20.09 -3.10 -3.95
N PHE A 44 18.98 -3.05 -4.69
CA PHE A 44 18.82 -3.83 -5.92
C PHE A 44 19.77 -3.34 -7.03
N SER A 45 19.86 -2.01 -7.23
CA SER A 45 20.76 -1.42 -8.24
C SER A 45 22.24 -1.68 -7.96
N GLU A 46 22.61 -1.79 -6.68
CA GLU A 46 23.97 -2.14 -6.21
C GLU A 46 24.24 -3.66 -6.26
N GLY A 47 23.26 -4.47 -6.67
CA GLY A 47 23.38 -5.94 -6.80
C GLY A 47 23.35 -6.69 -5.47
N VAL A 48 23.03 -6.01 -4.36
CA VAL A 48 22.93 -6.63 -3.01
C VAL A 48 21.68 -7.51 -2.91
N LEU A 49 20.60 -7.14 -3.59
CA LEU A 49 19.34 -7.87 -3.60
C LEU A 49 19.06 -8.48 -4.97
N THR A 50 18.43 -9.65 -4.99
CA THR A 50 17.87 -10.21 -6.22
C THR A 50 16.55 -9.54 -6.57
N ALA A 51 16.08 -9.72 -7.81
CA ALA A 51 14.76 -9.23 -8.22
C ALA A 51 13.62 -9.86 -7.39
N ALA A 52 13.79 -11.11 -6.94
CA ALA A 52 12.83 -11.79 -6.08
C ALA A 52 12.78 -11.14 -4.68
N ASP A 53 13.93 -10.79 -4.13
CA ASP A 53 14.04 -10.11 -2.83
C ASP A 53 13.44 -8.71 -2.88
N ARG A 54 13.69 -7.96 -3.96
CA ARG A 54 13.07 -6.64 -4.20
C ARG A 54 11.54 -6.74 -4.17
N ARG A 55 10.96 -7.65 -4.96
CA ARG A 55 9.50 -7.86 -5.03
C ARG A 55 8.90 -8.26 -3.67
N LYS A 56 9.59 -9.13 -2.93
CA LYS A 56 9.14 -9.55 -1.59
C LYS A 56 9.19 -8.39 -0.59
N SER A 57 10.27 -7.61 -0.63
CA SER A 57 10.47 -6.45 0.24
C SER A 57 9.38 -5.40 0.04
N TYR A 58 9.05 -5.08 -1.21
CA TYR A 58 7.94 -4.20 -1.56
C TYR A 58 6.61 -4.63 -0.93
N THR A 59 6.28 -5.92 -1.05
CA THR A 59 5.04 -6.46 -0.47
C THR A 59 5.02 -6.30 1.05
N ILE A 60 6.16 -6.56 1.72
CA ILE A 60 6.29 -6.42 3.18
C ILE A 60 6.14 -4.95 3.60
N ILE A 61 6.81 -4.03 2.91
CA ILE A 61 6.78 -2.60 3.19
C ILE A 61 5.35 -2.06 3.00
N ALA A 62 4.69 -2.36 1.88
CA ALA A 62 3.29 -1.97 1.63
C ALA A 62 2.36 -2.44 2.76
N LYS A 63 2.45 -3.72 3.14
CA LYS A 63 1.65 -4.28 4.25
C LYS A 63 1.95 -3.60 5.60
N ARG A 64 3.22 -3.31 5.89
CA ARG A 64 3.64 -2.66 7.15
C ARG A 64 3.08 -1.24 7.27
N HIS A 65 3.08 -0.50 6.17
CA HIS A 65 2.61 0.89 6.12
C HIS A 65 1.11 1.01 5.86
N GLY A 66 0.39 -0.10 5.65
CA GLY A 66 -1.05 -0.09 5.37
C GLY A 66 -1.39 0.43 3.97
N LEU A 67 -0.42 0.43 3.06
CA LEU A 67 -0.54 0.96 1.69
C LEU A 67 -0.58 -0.18 0.67
N SER A 68 -1.12 0.10 -0.52
CA SER A 68 -1.04 -0.81 -1.67
C SER A 68 0.21 -0.54 -2.48
N LEU A 69 0.72 -1.55 -3.20
CA LEU A 69 1.75 -1.35 -4.23
C LEU A 69 1.23 -0.62 -5.47
N ASP A 70 -0.09 -0.60 -5.66
CA ASP A 70 -0.74 0.18 -6.72
C ASP A 70 -1.03 1.63 -6.28
N SER A 71 -0.51 2.04 -5.12
CA SER A 71 -0.67 3.39 -4.60
C SER A 71 0.04 4.41 -5.50
N ILE A 72 -0.52 5.63 -5.60
CA ILE A 72 0.13 6.75 -6.30
C ILE A 72 1.47 7.15 -5.66
N PHE A 73 1.69 6.76 -4.40
CA PHE A 73 2.93 6.99 -3.66
C PHE A 73 4.01 5.93 -3.96
N THR A 74 3.66 4.91 -4.74
CA THR A 74 4.59 3.91 -5.27
C THR A 74 4.99 4.33 -6.68
N GLU A 75 6.27 4.57 -6.90
CA GLU A 75 6.77 4.93 -8.24
C GLU A 75 6.81 3.67 -9.11
N LYS A 76 6.16 3.73 -10.27
CA LYS A 76 6.21 2.66 -11.28
C LYS A 76 7.56 2.75 -11.97
N THR A 77 8.57 2.07 -11.42
CA THR A 77 9.88 1.88 -12.05
C THR A 77 9.83 0.77 -13.10
#